data_AF-A0A920M9S7-F1
#
_entry.id   AF-A0A920M9S7-F1
#
_cell.length_a   1.000
_cell.length_b   1.000
_cell.length_c   1.000
_cell.angle_alpha   90.00
_cell.angle_beta   90.00
_cell.angle_gamma   90.00
#
_symmetry.space_group_name_H-M   'P 1'
#
loop_
_entity.id
_entity.type
_entity.pdbx_description
1 polymer ?
#
loop_
_entity_poly.entity_id
_entity_poly.type
_entity_poly.pdbx_seq_one_letter_code
_entity_poly.pdbx_strand_id
1 'polypeptide(L)' 'MASLKPVFDPENGSVTAGNSSQLSDGASVTLVMSEDKALELGLKPLAYFRGFKTHGM' A
#
# COMPACT_ATOMS: atom_id res chain seq x y z
N MET A 1 10.84 9.54 -19.03
CA MET A 1 9.59 10.03 -18.42
C MET A 1 9.23 11.47 -18.81
N ALA A 2 10.05 12.22 -19.56
CA ALA A 2 9.79 13.62 -19.90
C ALA A 2 8.79 13.87 -21.06
N SER A 3 8.21 12.82 -21.64
CA SER A 3 7.34 12.91 -22.84
C SER A 3 5.85 12.75 -22.58
N LEU A 4 5.43 12.43 -21.35
CA LEU A 4 4.01 12.26 -21.01
C LEU A 4 3.39 13.60 -20.66
N LYS A 5 2.23 13.90 -21.25
CA LYS A 5 1.48 15.11 -20.95
C LYS A 5 0.84 15.02 -19.56
N PRO A 6 0.76 16.13 -18.80
CA PRO A 6 -0.04 16.21 -17.58
C PRO A 6 -1.51 15.85 -17.84
N VAL A 7 -2.13 15.12 -16.91
CA VAL A 7 -3.50 14.58 -17.09
C VAL A 7 -4.56 15.44 -16.42
N PHE A 8 -4.25 16.07 -15.29
CA PHE A 8 -5.23 16.81 -14.47
C PHE A 8 -5.19 18.33 -14.69
N ASP A 9 -4.02 18.90 -14.95
CA ASP A 9 -3.82 20.31 -15.30
C ASP A 9 -2.89 20.38 -16.52
N PRO A 10 -3.41 20.69 -17.72
CA PRO A 10 -2.62 20.71 -18.94
C PRO A 10 -1.58 21.84 -19.03
N GLU A 11 -1.76 22.93 -18.30
CA GLU A 11 -0.91 24.13 -18.42
C GLU A 11 0.22 24.12 -17.39
N ASN A 12 -0.08 23.76 -16.13
CA ASN A 12 0.91 23.81 -15.02
C ASN A 12 0.98 22.50 -14.21
N GLY A 13 0.31 21.43 -14.64
CA GLY A 13 0.29 20.16 -13.93
C GLY A 13 1.58 19.36 -14.03
N SER A 14 1.86 18.58 -12.99
CA SER A 14 3.02 17.66 -12.93
C SER A 14 2.62 16.18 -12.91
N VAL A 15 1.34 15.90 -12.71
CA VAL A 15 0.80 14.54 -12.59
C VAL A 15 0.48 13.98 -13.97
N THR A 16 1.13 12.87 -14.32
CA THR A 16 1.01 12.16 -15.60
C THR A 16 0.57 10.72 -15.33
N ALA A 17 0.16 10.00 -16.38
CA ALA A 17 -0.11 8.58 -16.27
C ALA A 17 1.09 7.76 -15.74
N GLY A 18 2.33 8.22 -16.00
CA GLY A 18 3.53 7.48 -15.62
C GLY A 18 3.97 7.63 -14.16
N ASN A 19 3.54 8.69 -13.47
CA ASN A 19 3.85 8.92 -12.05
C ASN A 19 2.62 8.76 -11.13
N SER A 20 1.52 8.24 -11.68
CA SER A 20 0.30 7.93 -10.95
C SER A 20 0.21 6.43 -10.68
N SER A 21 -0.55 6.04 -9.65
CA SER A 21 -0.95 4.65 -9.50
C SER A 21 -1.84 4.23 -10.67
N GLN A 22 -1.69 2.98 -11.12
CA GLN A 22 -2.56 2.41 -12.13
C GLN A 22 -3.93 2.07 -11.55
N LEU A 23 -4.94 2.05 -12.42
CA LEU A 23 -6.21 1.41 -12.09
C LEU A 23 -5.96 -0.10 -12.05
N SER A 24 -5.88 -0.65 -10.84
CA SER A 24 -5.59 -2.06 -10.60
C SER A 24 -6.81 -2.78 -10.05
N ASP A 25 -7.09 -3.97 -10.57
CA ASP A 25 -8.04 -4.93 -10.00
C ASP A 25 -7.26 -6.11 -9.39
N GLY A 26 -7.54 -6.45 -8.14
CA GLY A 26 -6.81 -7.47 -7.39
C GLY A 26 -7.31 -7.65 -5.94
N ALA A 27 -6.93 -8.76 -5.32
CA ALA A 27 -7.30 -9.11 -3.95
C ALA A 27 -6.07 -9.43 -3.09
N SER A 28 -6.16 -9.19 -1.79
CA SER A 28 -5.10 -9.51 -0.81
C SER A 28 -5.68 -10.02 0.51
N VAL A 29 -4.97 -10.92 1.18
CA VAL A 29 -5.35 -11.45 2.51
C VAL A 29 -4.11 -11.52 3.40
N THR A 30 -4.27 -11.15 4.67
CA THR A 30 -3.24 -11.30 5.71
C THR A 30 -3.85 -11.99 6.93
N LEU A 31 -3.17 -13.02 7.47
CA LEU A 31 -3.55 -13.67 8.71
C LEU A 31 -2.81 -13.03 9.89
N VAL A 32 -3.56 -12.56 10.88
CA VAL A 32 -3.02 -11.95 12.10
C VAL A 32 -3.48 -12.76 13.30
N MET A 33 -2.57 -13.04 14.23
CA MET A 33 -2.83 -13.77 15.47
C MET A 33 -1.83 -13.36 16.55
N SER A 34 -2.07 -13.78 17.80
CA SER A 34 -1.09 -13.62 18.87
C SER A 34 0.15 -14.48 18.63
N GLU A 35 1.30 -14.04 19.15
CA GLU A 35 2.56 -14.79 19.06
C GLU A 35 2.43 -16.16 19.72
N ASP A 36 1.84 -16.23 20.92
CA ASP A 36 1.64 -17.49 21.64
C ASP A 36 0.86 -18.52 20.81
N LYS A 37 -0.20 -18.09 20.10
CA LYS A 37 -0.97 -18.99 19.26
C LYS A 37 -0.20 -19.42 18.02
N ALA A 38 0.58 -18.52 17.42
CA ALA A 38 1.44 -18.86 16.31
C ALA A 38 2.45 -19.94 16.72
N LEU A 39 3.09 -19.79 17.89
CA LEU A 39 4.06 -20.75 18.42
C LEU A 39 3.41 -22.10 18.78
N GLU A 40 2.23 -22.10 19.40
CA GLU A 40 1.45 -23.32 19.69
C GLU A 40 1.14 -24.11 18.40
N LEU A 41 0.83 -23.39 17.32
CA LEU A 41 0.57 -23.96 15.99
C LEU A 41 1.84 -24.27 15.19
N GLY A 42 3.04 -24.01 15.73
CA GLY A 42 4.32 -24.22 15.05
C GLY A 42 4.57 -23.27 13.87
N LEU A 43 3.86 -22.14 13.81
CA LEU A 43 3.98 -21.14 12.76
C LEU A 43 5.09 -20.15 13.12
N LYS A 44 5.99 -19.87 12.16
CA LYS A 44 7.01 -18.82 12.29
C LYS A 44 6.42 -17.46 11.91
N PRO A 45 6.38 -16.46 12.81
CA PRO A 45 5.89 -15.12 12.47
C PRO A 45 6.70 -14.48 11.33
N LEU A 46 6.01 -13.87 10.36
CA LEU A 46 6.64 -13.16 9.24
C LEU A 46 6.95 -11.69 9.58
N ALA A 47 6.14 -11.09 10.45
CA ALA A 47 6.28 -9.72 10.92
C ALA A 47 5.52 -9.52 12.24
N TYR A 48 5.80 -8.42 12.93
CA TYR A 48 5.08 -8.00 14.15
C TYR A 48 4.37 -6.68 13.91
N PHE A 49 3.08 -6.62 14.19
CA PHE A 49 2.33 -5.37 14.20
C PHE A 49 2.66 -4.58 15.47
N ARG A 50 3.43 -3.48 15.32
CA ARG A 50 3.89 -2.67 16.46
C ARG A 50 2.94 -1.53 16.83
N GLY A 51 2.13 -1.08 15.87
CA GLY A 51 1.20 0.01 16.06
C GLY A 51 0.90 0.71 14.74
N PHE A 52 -0.08 1.61 14.77
CA PHE A 52 -0.47 2.43 13.64
C PHE A 52 -0.85 3.82 14.16
N LYS A 53 -0.75 4.83 13.29
CA LYS A 53 -1.24 6.18 13.57
C LYS A 53 -2.04 6.65 12.37
N THR A 54 -3.17 7.28 12.64
CA THR A 54 -3.97 7.98 11.65
C THR A 54 -3.96 9.46 11.95
N HIS A 55 -4.04 10.27 10.90
CA HIS A 55 -4.20 11.72 11.00
C HIS A 55 -5.42 12.10 10.17
N GLY A 56 -6.36 12.80 10.79
CA GLY A 56 -7.49 13.45 10.12
C GLY A 56 -7.25 14.96 10.02
N MET A 57 -8.09 15.64 9.22
CA MET A 57 -8.03 17.09 9.01
C MET A 57 -8.26 17.89 10.29
#